data_AF-A0A7S4C6I6-F1
#
_entry.id   AF-A0A7S4C6I6-F1
#
_cell.length_a   1.000
_cell.length_b   1.000
_cell.length_c   1.000
_cell.angle_alpha   90.00
_cell.angle_beta   90.00
_cell.angle_gamma   90.00
#
_symmetry.space_group_name_H-M   'P 1'
#
loop_
_entity.id
_entity.type
_entity.pdbx_description
1 polymer ?
#
loop_
_entity_poly.entity_id
_entity_poly.type
_entity_poly.pdbx_seq_one_letter_code
_entity_poly.pdbx_strand_id
1 'polypeptide(L)'
;MLITRRQERSPGAFILVTSLIAASTLLLHPFSSHISLASFPVLLLGARNDQDLQAGTHVHPFSESARFERWSHFKDVGLRAVISDALGQAAIADGTCRLLRTPFSDFAFWRHPARVRAVLTALAGAPATASPSAFTLYLARALHSPCYAPDTSITAGHLNDTFKADLSESSKDSPFTMSPTQPSVGPAFSTEGTAAALYNWHRALCAPAADPSWHGTFDPAYQPQQQALTAGYMCIATYDVHGRQLSGTAVTAFSSSERAAADAAHAICAQVPWGLVDFRNAENAAALAALTAPLLRTPCGNQGGKEPSAAKSS
;
A
#
# COMPACT_ATOMS: atom_id res chain seq x y z
N MET A 1 9.65 22.91 -62.50
CA MET A 1 10.57 21.76 -62.47
C MET A 1 9.92 20.71 -61.56
N LEU A 2 8.80 20.05 -61.91
CA LEU A 2 8.59 19.03 -62.95
C LEU A 2 9.74 18.01 -63.02
N ILE A 3 9.56 16.87 -62.34
CA ILE A 3 9.59 15.51 -62.90
C ILE A 3 8.87 14.58 -61.92
N THR A 4 7.85 13.90 -62.45
CA THR A 4 7.13 12.75 -61.90
C THR A 4 7.90 11.45 -62.19
N ARG A 5 7.83 10.45 -61.30
CA ARG A 5 7.77 9.03 -61.74
C ARG A 5 7.13 8.13 -60.69
N ARG A 6 6.37 7.19 -61.22
CA ARG A 6 5.50 6.18 -60.64
C ARG A 6 6.01 4.83 -61.17
N GLN A 7 6.13 3.79 -60.34
CA GLN A 7 6.28 2.39 -60.77
C GLN A 7 5.93 1.50 -59.55
N GLU A 8 4.72 0.95 -59.45
CA GLU A 8 4.20 -0.36 -59.93
C GLU A 8 4.14 -1.44 -58.82
N ARG A 9 2.98 -2.11 -58.76
CA ARG A 9 2.65 -3.31 -57.96
C ARG A 9 3.35 -4.54 -58.58
N SER A 10 3.69 -5.62 -57.88
CA SER A 10 2.83 -6.72 -57.36
C SER A 10 3.72 -8.01 -57.21
N PRO A 11 3.23 -9.24 -56.92
CA PRO A 11 2.85 -9.82 -55.63
C PRO A 11 3.60 -11.13 -55.26
N GLY A 12 3.41 -11.60 -54.02
CA GLY A 12 3.27 -13.04 -53.71
C GLY A 12 4.52 -13.81 -53.24
N ALA A 13 4.42 -14.41 -52.04
CA ALA A 13 4.76 -15.81 -51.78
C ALA A 13 4.41 -16.18 -50.33
N PHE A 14 3.38 -17.01 -50.17
CA PHE A 14 3.17 -17.86 -48.99
C PHE A 14 4.29 -18.91 -48.95
N ILE A 15 4.93 -19.10 -47.80
CA ILE A 15 5.61 -20.37 -47.49
C ILE A 15 5.17 -20.80 -46.08
N LEU A 16 4.39 -21.88 -46.07
CA LEU A 16 4.14 -22.76 -44.94
C LEU A 16 5.41 -23.63 -44.77
N VAL A 17 6.03 -23.65 -43.60
CA VAL A 17 6.93 -24.75 -43.21
C VAL A 17 6.46 -25.32 -41.89
N THR A 18 5.90 -26.52 -41.98
CA THR A 18 5.64 -27.45 -40.90
C THR A 18 6.91 -28.21 -40.51
N SER A 19 7.08 -28.37 -39.19
CA SER A 19 7.70 -29.50 -38.47
C SER A 19 9.19 -29.81 -38.68
N LEU A 20 9.97 -29.83 -37.59
CA LEU A 20 10.60 -31.07 -37.12
C LEU A 20 11.20 -30.95 -35.71
N ILE A 21 10.90 -31.98 -34.91
CA ILE A 21 11.47 -32.29 -33.61
C ILE A 21 12.92 -32.74 -33.82
N ALA A 22 13.85 -32.21 -33.02
CA ALA A 22 15.13 -32.86 -32.77
C ALA A 22 15.56 -32.63 -31.33
N ALA A 23 15.56 -33.72 -30.57
CA ALA A 23 16.25 -33.83 -29.30
C ALA A 23 17.77 -33.69 -29.52
N SER A 24 18.46 -33.00 -28.63
CA SER A 24 19.90 -33.18 -28.45
C SER A 24 20.29 -32.91 -27.00
N THR A 25 20.83 -33.97 -26.43
CA THR A 25 21.31 -34.16 -25.07
C THR A 25 22.69 -33.52 -24.90
N LEU A 26 22.88 -32.88 -23.74
CA LEU A 26 24.09 -32.85 -22.90
C LEU A 26 25.47 -32.72 -23.56
N LEU A 27 26.13 -31.57 -23.34
CA LEU A 27 27.53 -31.55 -22.92
C LEU A 27 27.76 -30.48 -21.84
N LEU A 28 28.45 -30.94 -20.80
CA LEU A 28 28.85 -30.27 -19.57
C LEU A 28 29.94 -29.22 -19.81
N HIS A 29 29.92 -28.12 -19.05
CA HIS A 29 31.11 -27.52 -18.45
C HIS A 29 30.78 -26.53 -17.31
N PRO A 30 31.75 -26.26 -16.41
CA PRO A 30 31.50 -26.14 -14.97
C PRO A 30 31.62 -24.71 -14.42
N PHE A 31 31.10 -24.54 -13.21
CA PHE A 31 31.50 -23.59 -12.16
C PHE A 31 31.88 -22.15 -12.58
N SER A 32 31.02 -21.19 -12.21
CA SER A 32 31.50 -20.14 -11.30
C SER A 32 30.35 -19.54 -10.49
N SER A 33 30.63 -19.47 -9.19
CA SER A 33 29.76 -19.16 -8.07
C SER A 33 29.37 -17.70 -8.00
N HIS A 34 28.10 -17.39 -7.71
CA HIS A 34 27.73 -16.28 -6.83
C HIS A 34 26.40 -16.59 -6.12
N ILE A 35 26.55 -17.06 -4.87
CA ILE A 35 25.73 -16.75 -3.68
C ILE A 35 24.22 -16.80 -3.89
N SER A 36 23.68 -18.00 -3.72
CA SER A 36 22.30 -18.23 -3.32
C SER A 36 22.21 -18.04 -1.80
N LEU A 37 21.50 -17.02 -1.34
CA LEU A 37 21.08 -16.92 0.05
C LEU A 37 19.67 -17.51 0.17
N ALA A 38 19.68 -18.80 0.49
CA ALA A 38 18.84 -19.47 1.46
C ALA A 38 17.37 -19.05 1.56
N SER A 39 16.52 -19.95 1.08
CA SER A 39 15.32 -20.34 1.82
C SER A 39 15.63 -20.56 3.30
N PHE A 40 14.82 -19.97 4.18
CA PHE A 40 14.50 -20.57 5.47
C PHE A 40 12.98 -20.78 5.55
N PRO A 41 12.53 -22.00 5.88
CA PRO A 41 11.12 -22.30 6.11
C PRO A 41 10.81 -22.11 7.60
N VAL A 42 9.82 -21.29 7.97
CA VAL A 42 9.05 -21.51 9.21
C VAL A 42 7.62 -21.03 8.99
N LEU A 43 6.76 -22.03 8.81
CA LEU A 43 5.35 -21.99 9.17
C LEU A 43 5.29 -21.80 10.70
N LEU A 44 4.83 -20.64 11.16
CA LEU A 44 4.24 -20.51 12.50
C LEU A 44 2.76 -20.20 12.31
N LEU A 45 2.00 -21.27 12.14
CA LEU A 45 0.62 -21.33 12.62
C LEU A 45 0.67 -20.99 14.12
N GLY A 46 0.42 -19.73 14.45
CA GLY A 46 0.00 -19.38 15.80
C GLY A 46 -1.37 -19.98 16.01
N ALA A 47 -1.42 -21.20 16.54
CA ALA A 47 -2.62 -21.70 17.17
C ALA A 47 -3.04 -20.68 18.23
N ARG A 48 -4.28 -20.19 18.15
CA ARG A 48 -4.92 -19.47 19.26
C ARG A 48 -4.91 -20.39 20.47
N ASN A 49 -4.10 -20.05 21.47
CA ASN A 49 -4.34 -20.52 22.83
C ASN A 49 -5.55 -19.71 23.36
N ASP A 50 -6.74 -20.27 23.24
CA ASP A 50 -7.99 -19.69 23.76
C ASP A 50 -8.16 -19.87 25.27
N GLN A 51 -7.12 -20.24 26.02
CA GLN A 51 -7.21 -20.46 27.46
C GLN A 51 -6.02 -19.93 28.25
N ASP A 52 -5.80 -18.60 28.21
CA ASP A 52 -5.14 -17.96 29.35
C ASP A 52 -5.85 -16.67 29.78
N LEU A 53 -6.61 -16.88 30.84
CA LEU A 53 -6.96 -16.01 31.97
C LEU A 53 -7.41 -14.55 31.75
N GLN A 54 -8.65 -14.37 32.19
CA GLN A 54 -9.32 -13.16 32.64
C GLN A 54 -8.53 -12.35 33.70
N ALA A 55 -7.59 -11.53 33.25
CA ALA A 55 -7.36 -10.22 33.83
C ALA A 55 -7.63 -9.21 32.71
N GLY A 56 -8.26 -8.07 33.01
CA GLY A 56 -8.70 -7.07 32.02
C GLY A 56 -7.59 -6.32 31.28
N THR A 57 -6.53 -7.02 30.85
CA THR A 57 -5.54 -6.51 29.91
C THR A 57 -6.17 -6.46 28.53
N HIS A 58 -6.32 -5.27 27.98
CA HIS A 58 -6.60 -5.10 26.55
C HIS A 58 -5.49 -5.80 25.75
N VAL A 59 -5.76 -7.03 25.31
CA VAL A 59 -4.85 -7.76 24.43
C VAL A 59 -4.84 -7.01 23.10
N HIS A 60 -3.71 -6.37 22.79
CA HIS A 60 -3.51 -5.84 21.44
C HIS A 60 -3.56 -7.01 20.46
N PRO A 61 -4.23 -6.87 19.31
CA PRO A 61 -4.35 -7.96 18.33
C PRO A 61 -3.02 -8.27 17.64
N PHE A 62 -1.99 -7.45 17.85
CA PHE A 62 -0.64 -7.66 17.36
C PHE A 62 0.28 -7.91 18.54
N SER A 63 1.04 -9.01 18.48
CA SER A 63 2.17 -9.24 19.39
C SER A 63 3.25 -8.18 19.19
N GLU A 64 4.10 -7.97 20.20
CA GLU A 64 5.27 -7.10 20.08
C GLU A 64 6.16 -7.45 18.88
N SER A 65 6.35 -8.74 18.61
CA SER A 65 7.10 -9.22 17.45
C SER A 65 6.43 -8.84 16.12
N ALA A 66 5.11 -8.97 16.02
CA ALA A 66 4.36 -8.56 14.83
C ALA A 66 4.45 -7.05 14.60
N ARG A 67 4.45 -6.25 15.68
CA ARG A 67 4.66 -4.79 15.57
C ARG A 67 6.08 -4.47 15.12
N PHE A 68 7.09 -5.10 15.73
CA PHE A 68 8.49 -4.94 15.35
C PHE A 68 8.70 -5.21 13.86
N GLU A 69 8.34 -6.40 13.38
CA GLU A 69 8.52 -6.83 11.98
C GLU A 69 7.88 -5.85 10.99
N ARG A 70 6.67 -5.36 11.30
CA ARG A 70 5.97 -4.43 10.43
C ARG A 70 6.56 -3.03 10.44
N TRP A 71 6.82 -2.48 11.62
CA TRP A 71 7.38 -1.14 11.74
C TRP A 71 8.82 -1.06 11.23
N SER A 72 9.63 -2.10 11.45
CA SER A 72 11.00 -2.19 10.90
C SER A 72 10.96 -2.19 9.38
N HIS A 73 10.06 -2.98 8.77
CA HIS A 73 9.86 -2.99 7.33
C HIS A 73 9.40 -1.62 6.79
N PHE A 74 8.47 -0.95 7.47
CA PHE A 74 8.07 0.41 7.08
C PHE A 74 9.21 1.41 7.16
N LYS A 75 10.02 1.38 8.22
CA LYS A 75 11.19 2.26 8.37
C LYS A 75 12.23 1.98 7.30
N ASP A 76 12.66 0.74 7.19
CA ASP A 76 13.85 0.38 6.42
C ASP A 76 13.56 0.31 4.93
N VAL A 77 12.35 -0.10 4.52
CA VAL A 77 11.99 -0.26 3.10
C VAL A 77 10.92 0.76 2.70
N GLY A 78 9.82 0.82 3.45
CA GLY A 78 8.63 1.60 3.09
C GLY A 78 8.91 3.10 2.92
N LEU A 79 9.54 3.75 3.89
CA LEU A 79 9.80 5.20 3.86
C LEU A 79 10.60 5.64 2.63
N ARG A 80 11.54 4.80 2.17
CA ARG A 80 12.34 5.07 0.97
C ARG A 80 11.51 4.93 -0.30
N ALA A 81 10.62 3.94 -0.35
CA ALA A 81 9.76 3.68 -1.50
C ALA A 81 8.73 4.78 -1.75
N VAL A 82 8.31 5.52 -0.72
CA VAL A 82 7.19 6.49 -0.81
C VAL A 82 7.62 7.96 -0.66
N ILE A 83 8.91 8.29 -0.73
CA ILE A 83 9.39 9.65 -0.45
C ILE A 83 8.71 10.73 -1.31
N SER A 84 8.36 10.39 -2.56
CA SER A 84 7.66 11.25 -3.52
C SER A 84 6.19 10.86 -3.73
N ASP A 85 5.67 9.89 -2.98
CA ASP A 85 4.30 9.39 -3.09
C ASP A 85 3.52 9.72 -1.81
N ALA A 86 2.75 10.82 -1.85
CA ALA A 86 1.99 11.29 -0.69
C ALA A 86 0.87 10.32 -0.25
N LEU A 87 0.34 9.50 -1.17
CA LEU A 87 -0.65 8.47 -0.83
C LEU A 87 0.03 7.25 -0.21
N GLY A 88 1.17 6.83 -0.76
CA GLY A 88 2.02 5.80 -0.16
C GLY A 88 2.47 6.18 1.25
N GLN A 89 2.86 7.43 1.46
CA GLN A 89 3.16 8.00 2.78
C GLN A 89 2.00 7.86 3.76
N ALA A 90 0.79 8.23 3.33
CA ALA A 90 -0.39 8.11 4.17
C ALA A 90 -0.74 6.64 4.47
N ALA A 91 -0.57 5.75 3.50
CA ALA A 91 -0.76 4.31 3.69
C ALA A 91 0.19 3.72 4.74
N ILE A 92 1.47 4.12 4.70
CA ILE A 92 2.45 3.74 5.74
C ILE A 92 2.04 4.29 7.09
N ALA A 93 1.63 5.55 7.17
CA ALA A 93 1.27 6.18 8.44
C ALA A 93 0.06 5.51 9.12
N ASP A 94 -0.99 5.24 8.36
CA ASP A 94 -2.17 4.51 8.84
C ASP A 94 -1.84 3.06 9.21
N GLY A 95 -1.13 2.33 8.35
CA GLY A 95 -0.68 0.96 8.64
C GLY A 95 0.13 0.89 9.92
N THR A 96 0.97 1.91 10.16
CA THR A 96 1.75 2.07 11.39
C THR A 96 0.87 2.28 12.61
N CYS A 97 -0.15 3.14 12.53
CA CYS A 97 -1.06 3.41 13.64
C CYS A 97 -2.02 2.26 13.95
N ARG A 98 -2.39 1.44 12.97
CA ARG A 98 -3.24 0.24 13.18
C ARG A 98 -2.57 -0.81 14.04
N LEU A 99 -1.25 -0.85 14.05
CA LEU A 99 -0.48 -1.75 14.92
C LEU A 99 -0.56 -1.33 16.40
N LEU A 100 -0.97 -0.09 16.69
CA LEU A 100 -1.22 0.38 18.04
C LEU A 100 -2.65 0.26 18.51
N ARG A 101 -3.65 0.37 17.63
CA ARG A 101 -5.04 0.54 18.07
C ARG A 101 -5.96 -0.40 17.34
N THR A 102 -6.84 -1.04 18.11
CA THR A 102 -8.05 -1.67 17.58
C THR A 102 -9.26 -1.38 18.45
N PRO A 103 -10.41 -1.04 17.85
CA PRO A 103 -10.62 -0.83 16.42
C PRO A 103 -9.96 0.47 15.93
N PHE A 104 -9.42 0.45 14.71
CA PHE A 104 -8.94 1.64 14.02
C PHE A 104 -9.89 1.92 12.84
N SER A 105 -10.81 2.85 13.04
CA SER A 105 -11.84 3.21 12.06
C SER A 105 -11.41 4.28 11.07
N ASP A 106 -10.24 4.89 11.26
CA ASP A 106 -9.88 6.12 10.56
C ASP A 106 -9.02 5.82 9.34
N PHE A 107 -9.61 5.20 8.32
CA PHE A 107 -8.93 4.99 7.04
C PHE A 107 -8.59 6.29 6.28
N ALA A 108 -8.83 7.45 6.89
CA ALA A 108 -8.69 8.76 6.30
C ALA A 108 -7.39 9.49 6.68
N PHE A 109 -6.34 8.79 7.15
CA PHE A 109 -5.07 9.42 7.51
C PHE A 109 -4.50 10.32 6.41
N TRP A 110 -4.73 9.96 5.15
CA TRP A 110 -4.33 10.77 4.00
C TRP A 110 -4.98 12.15 3.93
N ARG A 111 -6.11 12.36 4.63
CA ARG A 111 -6.79 13.66 4.79
C ARG A 111 -6.18 14.50 5.91
N HIS A 112 -5.25 13.93 6.68
CA HIS A 112 -4.60 14.55 7.83
C HIS A 112 -3.08 14.60 7.62
N PRO A 113 -2.60 15.45 6.70
CA PRO A 113 -1.19 15.47 6.32
C PRO A 113 -0.23 15.78 7.46
N ALA A 114 -0.66 16.58 8.44
CA ALA A 114 0.11 16.83 9.66
C ALA A 114 0.29 15.54 10.48
N ARG A 115 -0.75 14.71 10.60
CA ARG A 115 -0.69 13.40 11.28
C ARG A 115 0.20 12.43 10.52
N VAL A 116 0.04 12.35 9.20
CA VAL A 116 0.92 11.53 8.33
C VAL A 116 2.38 11.90 8.58
N ARG A 117 2.72 13.19 8.47
CA ARG A 117 4.10 13.65 8.70
C ARG A 117 4.61 13.31 10.09
N ALA A 118 3.79 13.45 11.12
CA ALA A 118 4.15 13.12 12.50
C ALA A 118 4.46 11.63 12.67
N VAL A 119 3.64 10.74 12.10
CA VAL A 119 3.89 9.30 12.11
C VAL A 119 5.17 8.94 11.36
N LEU A 120 5.36 9.48 10.15
CA LEU A 120 6.57 9.20 9.36
C LEU A 120 7.84 9.72 10.03
N THR A 121 7.75 10.87 10.71
CA THR A 121 8.85 11.41 11.52
C THR A 121 9.19 10.48 12.68
N ALA A 122 8.18 9.95 13.38
CA ALA A 122 8.39 8.98 14.45
C ALA A 122 9.07 7.69 13.93
N LEU A 123 8.61 7.15 12.81
CA LEU A 123 9.24 5.99 12.15
C LEU A 123 10.69 6.24 11.74
N ALA A 124 10.94 7.37 11.07
CA ALA A 124 12.29 7.74 10.63
C ALA A 124 13.23 7.91 11.82
N GLY A 125 12.76 8.52 12.90
CA GLY A 125 13.52 8.78 14.13
C GLY A 125 13.67 7.57 15.06
N ALA A 126 13.05 6.43 14.77
CA ALA A 126 13.21 5.23 15.60
C ALA A 126 14.65 4.71 15.65
N PRO A 127 15.08 4.02 16.71
CA PRO A 127 16.39 3.37 16.78
C PRO A 127 16.69 2.41 15.62
N ALA A 128 17.92 1.90 15.56
CA ALA A 128 18.26 0.84 14.61
C ALA A 128 17.46 -0.45 14.89
N THR A 129 17.06 -1.14 13.82
CA THR A 129 16.27 -2.38 13.90
C THR A 129 17.05 -3.57 14.45
N ALA A 130 18.39 -3.45 14.58
CA ALA A 130 19.25 -4.39 15.29
C ALA A 130 18.98 -4.47 16.81
N SER A 131 18.17 -3.55 17.38
CA SER A 131 17.72 -3.59 18.78
C SER A 131 16.19 -3.64 18.87
N PRO A 132 15.55 -4.81 18.66
CA PRO A 132 14.11 -4.93 18.50
C PRO A 132 13.29 -4.36 19.67
N SER A 133 13.70 -4.64 20.91
CA SER A 133 12.99 -4.14 22.09
C SER A 133 13.05 -2.62 22.20
N ALA A 134 14.23 -2.02 22.01
CA ALA A 134 14.39 -0.56 22.05
C ALA A 134 13.59 0.12 20.93
N PHE A 135 13.62 -0.46 19.73
CA PHE A 135 12.86 0.00 18.58
C PHE A 135 11.35 0.00 18.84
N THR A 136 10.81 -1.14 19.29
CA THR A 136 9.36 -1.31 19.50
C THR A 136 8.85 -0.45 20.65
N LEU A 137 9.59 -0.37 21.77
CA LEU A 137 9.22 0.49 22.91
C LEU A 137 9.24 1.97 22.53
N TYR A 138 10.26 2.40 21.77
CA TYR A 138 10.33 3.77 21.27
C TYR A 138 9.10 4.09 20.42
N LEU A 139 8.80 3.26 19.41
CA LEU A 139 7.68 3.51 18.51
C LEU A 139 6.33 3.48 19.21
N ALA A 140 6.12 2.54 20.14
CA ALA A 140 4.87 2.48 20.92
C ALA A 140 4.60 3.80 21.67
N ARG A 141 5.63 4.43 22.23
CA ARG A 141 5.52 5.74 22.89
C ARG A 141 5.38 6.87 21.87
N ALA A 142 6.28 6.91 20.89
CA ALA A 142 6.41 7.96 19.90
C ALA A 142 5.13 8.15 19.05
N LEU A 143 4.48 7.04 18.70
CA LEU A 143 3.29 7.04 17.87
C LEU A 143 2.00 7.31 18.65
N HIS A 144 2.03 7.36 19.99
CA HIS A 144 0.83 7.53 20.80
C HIS A 144 0.09 8.84 20.46
N SER A 145 0.78 9.98 20.43
CA SER A 145 0.14 11.25 20.07
C SER A 145 -0.42 11.26 18.64
N PRO A 146 0.36 11.01 17.57
CA PRO A 146 -0.15 11.13 16.20
C PRO A 146 -1.22 10.09 15.82
N CYS A 147 -1.23 8.94 16.49
CA CYS A 147 -2.23 7.88 16.23
C CYS A 147 -3.53 8.04 17.02
N TYR A 148 -3.53 8.73 18.17
CA TYR A 148 -4.71 8.85 19.05
C TYR A 148 -5.30 10.26 19.14
N ALA A 149 -4.54 11.30 18.79
CA ALA A 149 -5.02 12.66 18.89
C ALA A 149 -6.15 12.95 17.89
N PRO A 150 -7.24 13.63 18.31
CA PRO A 150 -8.23 14.16 17.39
C PRO A 150 -7.60 15.21 16.47
N ASP A 151 -8.10 15.36 15.24
CA ASP A 151 -7.44 16.18 14.21
C ASP A 151 -7.27 17.65 14.60
N THR A 152 -8.09 18.16 15.52
CA THR A 152 -8.05 19.54 15.99
C THR A 152 -6.93 19.82 16.99
N SER A 153 -6.30 18.80 17.58
CA SER A 153 -5.28 19.00 18.62
C SER A 153 -3.84 18.93 18.11
N ILE A 154 -3.60 18.47 16.89
CA ILE A 154 -2.25 18.43 16.32
C ILE A 154 -1.96 19.74 15.57
N THR A 155 -1.46 20.73 16.31
CA THR A 155 -0.71 21.82 15.69
C THR A 155 0.75 21.40 15.51
N ALA A 156 1.39 21.82 14.41
CA ALA A 156 2.78 21.48 14.12
C ALA A 156 3.76 21.87 15.25
N GLY A 157 3.40 22.83 16.10
CA GLY A 157 4.19 23.22 17.27
C GLY A 157 4.14 22.21 18.42
N HIS A 158 3.00 21.58 18.67
CA HIS A 158 2.80 20.74 19.87
C HIS A 158 3.54 19.39 19.81
N LEU A 159 3.83 18.89 18.62
CA LEU A 159 4.57 17.63 18.43
C LEU A 159 6.07 17.77 18.72
N ASN A 160 6.64 18.98 18.62
CA ASN A 160 8.08 19.19 18.70
C ASN A 160 8.57 19.30 20.16
N ASP A 161 7.73 19.82 21.05
CA ASP A 161 8.12 20.08 22.44
C ASP A 161 8.10 18.81 23.31
N THR A 162 7.12 17.93 23.08
CA THR A 162 7.00 16.66 23.83
C THR A 162 8.07 15.63 23.42
N PHE A 163 8.59 15.71 22.19
CA PHE A 163 9.56 14.75 21.67
C PHE A 163 11.02 15.14 21.88
N LYS A 164 11.35 16.44 21.84
CA LYS A 164 12.74 16.90 21.99
C LYS A 164 13.32 16.66 23.38
N ALA A 165 12.48 16.59 24.42
CA ALA A 165 12.93 16.38 25.79
C ALA A 165 13.49 14.96 26.04
N ASP A 166 13.02 13.94 25.30
CA ASP A 166 13.42 12.54 25.50
C ASP A 166 14.46 12.02 24.48
N LEU A 167 14.71 12.75 23.39
CA LEU A 167 15.48 12.26 22.22
C LEU A 167 16.93 12.75 22.12
N SER A 168 17.38 13.63 23.01
CA SER A 168 18.66 14.34 22.87
C SER A 168 19.91 13.43 22.87
N GLU A 169 19.80 12.15 23.21
CA GLU A 169 20.91 11.19 23.18
C GLU A 169 20.94 10.21 21.99
N SER A 170 19.83 10.01 21.24
CA SER A 170 19.71 8.87 20.30
C SER A 170 19.91 9.22 18.80
N SER A 171 19.94 10.49 18.40
CA SER A 171 19.71 10.88 16.98
C SER A 171 20.94 11.09 16.09
N LYS A 172 22.18 10.77 16.50
CA LYS A 172 23.37 11.19 15.73
C LYS A 172 23.60 10.47 14.40
N ASP A 173 22.96 9.32 14.16
CA ASP A 173 23.29 8.44 13.03
C ASP A 173 22.16 8.19 12.01
N SER A 174 21.08 8.99 11.98
CA SER A 174 20.01 8.77 10.99
C SER A 174 20.27 9.52 9.68
N PRO A 175 20.55 8.83 8.55
CA PRO A 175 20.78 9.49 7.25
C PRO A 175 19.47 10.02 6.62
N PHE A 176 18.31 9.81 7.24
CA PHE A 176 17.02 10.21 6.69
C PHE A 176 16.53 11.53 7.30
N THR A 177 16.94 12.65 6.71
CA THR A 177 16.33 13.94 7.02
C THR A 177 15.14 14.15 6.08
N MET A 178 13.91 13.94 6.56
CA MET A 178 12.74 14.42 5.82
C MET A 178 12.84 15.95 5.76
N SER A 179 12.97 16.50 4.55
CA SER A 179 13.07 17.94 4.39
C SER A 179 11.77 18.60 4.89
N PRO A 180 11.85 19.63 5.77
CA PRO A 180 10.66 20.29 6.32
C PRO A 180 9.83 21.03 5.25
N THR A 181 10.35 21.16 4.03
CA THR A 181 9.70 21.75 2.85
C THR A 181 9.00 20.73 1.95
N GLN A 182 8.42 19.67 2.52
CA GLN A 182 7.38 18.94 1.76
C GLN A 182 6.20 19.90 1.52
N PRO A 183 5.73 20.05 0.27
CA PRO A 183 4.67 20.99 -0.07
C PRO A 183 3.49 20.79 0.86
N SER A 184 2.93 21.90 1.34
CA SER A 184 1.69 21.89 2.11
C SER A 184 0.68 21.05 1.33
N VAL A 185 0.32 19.90 1.88
CA VAL A 185 -0.68 19.01 1.30
C VAL A 185 -1.95 19.82 1.19
N GLY A 186 -2.24 20.29 -0.02
CA GLY A 186 -3.52 20.86 -0.36
C GLY A 186 -4.61 19.79 -0.21
N PRO A 187 -5.88 20.19 -0.14
CA PRO A 187 -6.99 19.30 0.20
C PRO A 187 -7.28 18.17 -0.82
N ALA A 188 -6.48 18.00 -1.88
CA ALA A 188 -6.62 16.91 -2.84
C ALA A 188 -5.25 16.46 -3.37
N PHE A 189 -5.03 15.15 -3.43
CA PHE A 189 -3.91 14.57 -4.16
C PHE A 189 -4.03 14.89 -5.66
N SER A 190 -2.92 15.03 -6.36
CA SER A 190 -2.96 15.18 -7.82
C SER A 190 -3.57 13.92 -8.45
N THR A 191 -4.23 14.08 -9.60
CA THR A 191 -4.75 12.95 -10.36
C THR A 191 -3.64 11.96 -10.69
N GLU A 192 -2.47 12.47 -11.12
CA GLU A 192 -1.29 11.65 -11.42
C GLU A 192 -0.81 10.84 -10.20
N GLY A 193 -0.69 11.49 -9.03
CA GLY A 193 -0.31 10.80 -7.80
C GLY A 193 -1.32 9.73 -7.40
N THR A 194 -2.60 10.01 -7.58
CA THR A 194 -3.69 9.07 -7.29
C THR A 194 -3.67 7.88 -8.24
N ALA A 195 -3.46 8.13 -9.54
CA ALA A 195 -3.33 7.10 -10.57
C ALA A 195 -2.12 6.20 -10.32
N ALA A 196 -0.97 6.78 -9.95
CA ALA A 196 0.25 6.02 -9.63
C ALA A 196 0.06 5.14 -8.39
N ALA A 197 -0.56 5.67 -7.33
CA ALA A 197 -0.86 4.91 -6.12
C ALA A 197 -1.83 3.75 -6.39
N LEU A 198 -2.93 4.01 -7.12
CA LEU A 198 -3.88 2.99 -7.54
C LEU A 198 -3.22 1.89 -8.38
N TYR A 199 -2.32 2.26 -9.30
CA TYR A 199 -1.55 1.28 -10.07
C TYR A 199 -0.68 0.40 -9.15
N ASN A 200 0.07 0.99 -8.21
CA ASN A 200 0.94 0.24 -7.32
C ASN A 200 0.16 -0.71 -6.40
N TRP A 201 -0.98 -0.27 -5.87
CA TRP A 201 -1.88 -1.10 -5.06
C TRP A 201 -2.55 -2.21 -5.87
N HIS A 202 -2.98 -1.90 -7.10
CA HIS A 202 -3.54 -2.87 -8.00
C HIS A 202 -2.51 -3.94 -8.38
N ARG A 203 -1.25 -3.55 -8.63
CA ARG A 203 -0.14 -4.48 -8.87
C ARG A 203 0.05 -5.40 -7.69
N ALA A 204 0.12 -4.84 -6.48
CA ALA A 204 0.29 -5.61 -5.25
C ALA A 204 -0.83 -6.64 -5.03
N LEU A 205 -2.07 -6.33 -5.39
CA LEU A 205 -3.20 -7.25 -5.23
C LEU A 205 -3.34 -8.28 -6.35
N CYS A 206 -3.13 -7.87 -7.60
CA CYS A 206 -3.66 -8.60 -8.75
C CYS A 206 -2.59 -9.04 -9.77
N ALA A 207 -1.37 -8.49 -9.72
CA ALA A 207 -0.33 -8.88 -10.67
C ALA A 207 0.21 -10.29 -10.35
N PRO A 208 0.30 -11.19 -11.33
CA PRO A 208 0.90 -12.51 -11.12
C PRO A 208 2.41 -12.38 -10.88
N ALA A 209 3.03 -13.42 -10.30
CA ALA A 209 4.47 -13.42 -10.01
C ALA A 209 5.37 -13.24 -11.24
N ALA A 210 4.90 -13.66 -12.42
CA ALA A 210 5.63 -13.53 -13.68
C ALA A 210 5.51 -12.14 -14.32
N ASP A 211 4.77 -11.20 -13.73
CA ASP A 211 4.54 -9.88 -14.33
C ASP A 211 5.86 -9.06 -14.40
N PRO A 212 6.18 -8.44 -15.55
CA PRO A 212 7.43 -7.71 -15.71
C PRO A 212 7.54 -6.47 -14.81
N SER A 213 6.42 -5.92 -14.31
CA SER A 213 6.40 -4.76 -13.42
C SER A 213 7.01 -5.02 -12.04
N TRP A 214 7.31 -6.29 -11.71
CA TRP A 214 8.07 -6.67 -10.51
C TRP A 214 9.56 -6.40 -10.63
N HIS A 215 10.09 -6.23 -11.85
CA HIS A 215 11.54 -6.04 -12.08
C HIS A 215 12.41 -7.07 -11.35
N GLY A 216 11.95 -8.33 -11.32
CA GLY A 216 12.62 -9.43 -10.63
C GLY A 216 12.37 -9.52 -9.12
N THR A 217 11.63 -8.59 -8.52
CA THR A 217 11.28 -8.58 -7.09
C THR A 217 9.77 -8.70 -6.91
N PHE A 218 9.28 -9.92 -6.71
CA PHE A 218 7.86 -10.16 -6.46
C PHE A 218 7.49 -9.75 -5.02
N ASP A 219 6.65 -8.71 -4.89
CA ASP A 219 6.21 -8.15 -3.60
C ASP A 219 4.68 -7.94 -3.57
N PRO A 220 3.89 -9.03 -3.57
CA PRO A 220 2.44 -8.95 -3.52
C PRO A 220 1.95 -8.55 -2.12
N ALA A 221 0.72 -8.05 -2.04
CA ALA A 221 -0.05 -8.01 -0.81
C ALA A 221 -0.53 -9.44 -0.46
N TYR A 222 0.35 -10.24 0.13
CA TYR A 222 0.07 -11.65 0.43
C TYR A 222 -0.56 -11.87 1.80
N GLN A 223 -0.30 -10.98 2.77
CA GLN A 223 -0.91 -11.13 4.10
C GLN A 223 -2.33 -10.58 4.10
N PRO A 224 -3.30 -11.23 4.78
CA PRO A 224 -4.68 -10.75 4.83
C PRO A 224 -4.82 -9.28 5.27
N GLN A 225 -4.02 -8.84 6.23
CA GLN A 225 -4.03 -7.44 6.67
C GLN A 225 -3.54 -6.48 5.58
N GLN A 226 -2.53 -6.88 4.79
CA GLN A 226 -2.09 -6.09 3.63
C GLN A 226 -3.17 -6.06 2.55
N GLN A 227 -3.84 -7.18 2.28
CA GLN A 227 -4.93 -7.25 1.32
C GLN A 227 -6.08 -6.32 1.72
N ALA A 228 -6.52 -6.42 2.97
CA ALA A 228 -7.59 -5.57 3.50
C ALA A 228 -7.24 -4.07 3.43
N LEU A 229 -6.01 -3.71 3.79
CA LEU A 229 -5.54 -2.31 3.73
C LEU A 229 -5.46 -1.82 2.29
N THR A 230 -4.82 -2.58 1.41
CA THR A 230 -4.65 -2.21 0.01
C THR A 230 -5.99 -2.07 -0.69
N ALA A 231 -6.91 -3.02 -0.44
CA ALA A 231 -8.27 -2.95 -0.95
C ALA A 231 -9.05 -1.75 -0.39
N GLY A 232 -8.91 -1.49 0.91
CA GLY A 232 -9.50 -0.33 1.55
C GLY A 232 -9.04 0.98 0.92
N TYR A 233 -7.74 1.12 0.67
CA TYR A 233 -7.17 2.30 0.02
C TYR A 233 -7.65 2.51 -1.41
N MET A 234 -7.70 1.45 -2.20
CA MET A 234 -8.28 1.54 -3.54
C MET A 234 -9.73 2.01 -3.49
N CYS A 235 -10.51 1.56 -2.50
CA CYS A 235 -11.88 2.03 -2.32
C CYS A 235 -12.00 3.49 -1.91
N ILE A 236 -11.16 3.97 -1.00
CA ILE A 236 -11.22 5.38 -0.58
C ILE A 236 -10.78 6.29 -1.73
N ALA A 237 -9.74 5.90 -2.48
CA ALA A 237 -9.25 6.64 -3.63
C ALA A 237 -10.33 6.68 -4.72
N THR A 238 -11.00 5.55 -4.96
CA THR A 238 -12.17 5.48 -5.84
C THR A 238 -13.26 6.47 -5.39
N TYR A 239 -13.63 6.50 -4.10
CA TYR A 239 -14.65 7.45 -3.66
C TYR A 239 -14.21 8.90 -3.82
N ASP A 240 -12.95 9.22 -3.48
CA ASP A 240 -12.39 10.56 -3.56
C ASP A 240 -12.37 11.07 -5.03
N VAL A 241 -11.96 10.26 -6.01
CA VAL A 241 -11.97 10.67 -7.44
C VAL A 241 -13.39 10.85 -8.00
N HIS A 242 -14.40 10.27 -7.35
CA HIS A 242 -15.81 10.45 -7.67
C HIS A 242 -16.47 11.59 -6.87
N GLY A 243 -15.70 12.36 -6.09
CA GLY A 243 -16.23 13.42 -5.23
C GLY A 243 -17.13 12.91 -4.10
N ARG A 244 -16.95 11.66 -3.69
CA ARG A 244 -17.70 10.99 -2.62
C ARG A 244 -16.79 10.78 -1.42
N GLN A 245 -17.41 10.51 -0.27
CA GLN A 245 -16.69 10.10 0.92
C GLN A 245 -17.10 8.69 1.30
N LEU A 246 -16.10 7.81 1.42
CA LEU A 246 -16.30 6.48 1.98
C LEU A 246 -16.37 6.60 3.51
N SER A 247 -17.33 5.94 4.16
CA SER A 247 -17.33 5.91 5.63
C SER A 247 -16.12 5.11 6.11
N GLY A 248 -15.49 5.55 7.20
CA GLY A 248 -14.37 4.81 7.80
C GLY A 248 -14.74 3.38 8.20
N THR A 249 -16.03 3.09 8.40
CA THR A 249 -16.54 1.75 8.69
C THR A 249 -16.73 0.85 7.46
N ALA A 250 -16.88 1.42 6.26
CA ALA A 250 -17.21 0.64 5.06
C ALA A 250 -16.11 -0.38 4.70
N VAL A 251 -14.86 -0.04 5.00
CA VAL A 251 -13.68 -0.87 4.71
C VAL A 251 -13.22 -1.70 5.91
N THR A 252 -13.79 -1.48 7.10
CA THR A 252 -13.53 -2.34 8.29
C THR A 252 -13.90 -3.79 8.01
N ALA A 253 -14.93 -4.02 7.18
CA ALA A 253 -15.38 -5.36 6.80
C ALA A 253 -14.26 -6.19 6.14
N PHE A 254 -13.36 -5.56 5.37
CA PHE A 254 -12.24 -6.25 4.72
C PHE A 254 -11.26 -6.83 5.74
N SER A 255 -11.13 -6.19 6.90
CA SER A 255 -10.25 -6.65 7.99
C SER A 255 -10.90 -7.57 9.01
N SER A 256 -12.18 -7.96 8.80
CA SER A 256 -12.94 -8.74 9.79
C SER A 256 -12.49 -10.20 9.91
N SER A 257 -11.87 -10.76 8.86
CA SER A 257 -11.32 -12.11 8.83
C SER A 257 -10.34 -12.25 7.66
N GLU A 258 -9.52 -13.31 7.68
CA GLU A 258 -8.63 -13.61 6.55
C GLU A 258 -9.39 -13.82 5.25
N ARG A 259 -10.53 -14.51 5.35
CA ARG A 259 -11.44 -14.74 4.22
C ARG A 259 -12.00 -13.43 3.66
N ALA A 260 -12.45 -12.52 4.54
CA ALA A 260 -12.98 -11.23 4.10
C ALA A 260 -11.94 -10.38 3.37
N ALA A 261 -10.67 -10.45 3.80
CA ALA A 261 -9.58 -9.76 3.12
C ALA A 261 -9.31 -10.35 1.73
N ALA A 262 -9.26 -11.69 1.63
CA ALA A 262 -9.09 -12.40 0.36
C ALA A 262 -10.26 -12.13 -0.61
N ASP A 263 -11.50 -12.16 -0.11
CA ASP A 263 -12.70 -11.86 -0.90
C ASP A 263 -12.68 -10.42 -1.42
N ALA A 264 -12.23 -9.45 -0.61
CA ALA A 264 -12.08 -8.06 -1.03
C ALA A 264 -11.01 -7.90 -2.13
N ALA A 265 -9.84 -8.53 -1.96
CA ALA A 265 -8.79 -8.54 -2.97
C ALA A 265 -9.28 -9.16 -4.29
N HIS A 266 -9.92 -10.34 -4.21
CA HIS A 266 -10.48 -11.02 -5.38
C HIS A 266 -11.54 -10.18 -6.08
N ALA A 267 -12.43 -9.53 -5.33
CA ALA A 267 -13.44 -8.64 -5.90
C ALA A 267 -12.84 -7.44 -6.65
N ILE A 268 -11.76 -6.84 -6.13
CA ILE A 268 -11.01 -5.80 -6.86
C ILE A 268 -10.47 -6.36 -8.17
N CYS A 269 -9.72 -7.46 -8.11
CA CYS A 269 -9.11 -8.05 -9.30
C CYS A 269 -10.14 -8.50 -10.34
N ALA A 270 -11.36 -8.87 -9.92
CA ALA A 270 -12.45 -9.21 -10.84
C ALA A 270 -13.07 -7.97 -11.52
N GLN A 271 -13.16 -6.83 -10.83
CA GLN A 271 -13.76 -5.61 -11.37
C GLN A 271 -12.81 -4.77 -12.21
N VAL A 272 -11.52 -4.79 -11.86
CA VAL A 272 -10.45 -4.15 -12.62
C VAL A 272 -9.37 -5.19 -12.92
N PRO A 273 -9.54 -6.05 -13.94
CA PRO A 273 -8.58 -7.11 -14.21
C PRO A 273 -7.18 -6.57 -14.52
N TRP A 274 -6.18 -7.17 -13.87
CA TRP A 274 -4.77 -6.85 -14.12
C TRP A 274 -4.42 -7.07 -15.60
N GLY A 275 -3.61 -6.15 -16.16
CA GLY A 275 -3.24 -6.14 -17.57
C GLY A 275 -4.29 -5.57 -18.52
N LEU A 276 -5.56 -5.43 -18.09
CA LEU A 276 -6.61 -4.75 -18.86
C LEU A 276 -6.84 -3.31 -18.40
N VAL A 277 -6.75 -3.06 -17.09
CA VAL A 277 -6.89 -1.73 -16.50
C VAL A 277 -5.53 -1.24 -16.02
N ASP A 278 -5.05 -0.15 -16.62
CA ASP A 278 -3.88 0.59 -16.16
C ASP A 278 -4.29 2.01 -15.74
N PHE A 279 -4.30 2.27 -14.43
CA PHE A 279 -4.69 3.56 -13.88
C PHE A 279 -3.79 4.71 -14.33
N ARG A 280 -2.53 4.42 -14.71
CA ARG A 280 -1.59 5.44 -15.21
C ARG A 280 -2.01 6.03 -16.55
N ASN A 281 -2.92 5.37 -17.27
CA ASN A 281 -3.46 5.88 -18.53
C ASN A 281 -4.53 6.97 -18.33
N ALA A 282 -4.86 7.34 -17.09
CA ALA A 282 -5.79 8.42 -16.81
C ALA A 282 -5.15 9.80 -17.06
N GLU A 283 -5.62 10.50 -18.09
CA GLU A 283 -5.12 11.84 -18.44
C GLU A 283 -5.62 12.95 -17.50
N ASN A 284 -6.73 12.70 -16.80
CA ASN A 284 -7.38 13.67 -15.92
C ASN A 284 -8.30 12.96 -14.91
N ALA A 285 -8.85 13.74 -13.96
CA ALA A 285 -9.70 13.21 -12.90
C ALA A 285 -10.92 12.45 -13.42
N ALA A 286 -11.55 12.90 -14.52
CA ALA A 286 -12.70 12.23 -15.11
C ALA A 286 -12.32 10.87 -15.73
N ALA A 287 -11.17 10.80 -16.41
CA ALA A 287 -10.64 9.54 -16.93
C ALA A 287 -10.31 8.56 -15.78
N LEU A 288 -9.71 9.03 -14.69
CA LEU A 288 -9.43 8.20 -13.52
C LEU A 288 -10.71 7.72 -12.82
N ALA A 289 -11.71 8.58 -12.71
CA ALA A 289 -13.03 8.23 -12.20
C ALA A 289 -13.68 7.14 -13.08
N ALA A 290 -13.57 7.24 -14.41
CA ALA A 290 -14.08 6.21 -15.32
C ALA A 290 -13.39 4.85 -15.12
N LEU A 291 -12.05 4.82 -14.97
CA LEU A 291 -11.28 3.58 -14.73
C LEU A 291 -11.63 2.91 -13.39
N THR A 292 -11.95 3.70 -12.37
CA THR A 292 -12.27 3.22 -11.01
C THR A 292 -13.77 2.96 -10.80
N ALA A 293 -14.63 3.40 -11.72
CA ALA A 293 -16.08 3.27 -11.60
C ALA A 293 -16.59 1.84 -11.30
N PRO A 294 -16.01 0.74 -11.85
CA PRO A 294 -16.42 -0.62 -11.49
C PRO A 294 -16.35 -0.92 -9.98
N LEU A 295 -15.37 -0.33 -9.29
CA LEU A 295 -15.12 -0.54 -7.86
C LEU A 295 -16.23 0.05 -6.98
N LEU A 296 -16.93 1.09 -7.45
CA LEU A 296 -18.03 1.73 -6.71
C LEU A 296 -19.21 0.79 -6.41
N ARG A 297 -19.41 -0.26 -7.21
CA ARG A 297 -20.47 -1.24 -6.97
C ARG A 297 -19.99 -2.35 -6.03
N THR A 298 -18.81 -2.86 -6.29
CA THR A 298 -18.18 -3.92 -5.50
C THR A 298 -16.66 -3.83 -5.69
N PRO A 299 -15.83 -4.05 -4.65
CA PRO A 299 -16.21 -4.26 -3.26
C PRO A 299 -16.46 -2.95 -2.49
N CYS A 300 -16.27 -1.78 -3.10
CA CYS A 300 -16.29 -0.49 -2.38
C CYS A 300 -17.69 0.08 -2.17
N GLY A 301 -18.68 -0.39 -2.93
CA GLY A 301 -20.07 -0.03 -2.75
C GLY A 301 -20.62 -0.51 -1.41
N ASN A 302 -21.55 0.26 -0.83
CA ASN A 302 -22.24 -0.11 0.40
C ASN A 302 -22.88 -1.50 0.26
N GLN A 303 -22.29 -2.51 0.92
CA GLN A 303 -22.89 -3.83 1.10
C GLN A 303 -24.11 -3.81 2.05
N GLY A 304 -24.55 -2.64 2.55
CA GLY A 304 -25.68 -2.58 3.51
C GLY A 304 -26.24 -1.19 3.86
N GLY A 305 -25.87 -0.12 3.16
CA GLY A 305 -26.36 1.23 3.44
C GLY A 305 -27.36 1.68 2.37
N LYS A 306 -28.64 1.80 2.72
CA LYS A 306 -29.68 2.48 1.92
C LYS A 306 -29.08 3.74 1.32
N GLU A 307 -29.17 3.86 -0.01
CA GLU A 307 -28.81 5.07 -0.74
C GLU A 307 -29.47 6.28 -0.06
N PRO A 308 -28.73 7.36 0.28
CA PRO A 308 -29.35 8.54 0.83
C PRO A 308 -30.38 9.02 -0.19
N SER A 309 -31.66 8.94 0.18
CA SER A 309 -32.78 9.37 -0.65
C SER A 309 -32.43 10.76 -1.17
N ALA A 310 -32.28 10.88 -2.49
CA ALA A 310 -31.93 12.13 -3.15
C ALA A 310 -32.82 13.23 -2.56
N ALA A 311 -32.20 14.21 -1.91
CA ALA A 311 -32.89 15.36 -1.38
C ALA A 311 -33.68 15.96 -2.55
N LYS A 312 -35.02 15.87 -2.48
CA LYS A 312 -35.89 16.55 -3.43
C LYS A 312 -35.62 18.03 -3.27
N SER A 313 -34.85 18.60 -4.21
CA SER A 313 -34.79 20.03 -4.42
C SER A 313 -36.20 20.50 -4.71
N SER A 314 -36.79 21.19 -3.75
CA SER A 314 -38.09 21.86 -3.85
C SER A 314 -37.91 23.24 -4.43
#